data_AF-A0A847SJT0-F1
#
_entry.id   AF-A0A847SJT0-F1
#
_cell.length_a   1.000
_cell.length_b   1.000
_cell.length_c   1.000
_cell.angle_alpha   90.00
_cell.angle_beta   90.00
_cell.angle_gamma   90.00
#
_symmetry.space_group_name_H-M   'P 1'
#
loop_
_entity.id
_entity.type
_entity.pdbx_description
1 polymer ?
#
loop_
_entity_poly.entity_id
_entity_poly.type
_entity_poly.pdbx_seq_one_letter_code
_entity_poly.pdbx_strand_id
1 'polypeptide(L)'
;MNHYTAGNGAQQIKLAVDISTNGFAWTRCFTIAPDNIKLPIPDAVSDASGDINTMAVGSAKNLQGSFVHIVTKVELFWDDIDTRKIEFGKIGTHYTLDGGTDGRKEFTTPDQTLNANGDFTTIYILMTVKLD
;
A
#
# COMPACT_ATOMS: atom_id res chain seq x y z
N MET A 1 0.47 -10.98 6.80
CA MET A 1 1.71 -10.21 6.65
C MET A 1 2.55 -10.80 5.53
N ASN A 2 2.84 -9.96 4.52
CA ASN A 2 3.55 -10.36 3.32
C ASN A 2 5.06 -10.14 3.46
N HIS A 3 5.86 -10.83 2.64
CA HIS A 3 7.33 -10.81 2.68
C HIS A 3 7.93 -10.57 1.29
N TYR A 4 9.01 -9.80 1.25
CA TYR A 4 9.78 -9.50 0.05
C TYR A 4 11.28 -9.45 0.36
N THR A 5 12.08 -10.25 -0.33
CA THR A 5 13.53 -10.25 -0.12
C THR A 5 14.16 -9.06 -0.86
N ALA A 6 14.59 -8.05 -0.11
CA ALA A 6 15.25 -6.87 -0.66
C ALA A 6 16.72 -7.16 -1.00
N GLY A 7 17.38 -7.98 -0.17
CA GLY A 7 18.82 -8.24 -0.24
C GLY A 7 19.65 -7.14 0.43
N ASN A 8 20.97 -7.20 0.26
CA ASN A 8 21.92 -6.35 1.02
C ASN A 8 22.76 -5.39 0.15
N GLY A 9 22.36 -5.20 -1.12
CA GLY A 9 23.09 -4.37 -2.07
C GLY A 9 22.62 -2.91 -2.13
N ALA A 10 23.20 -2.14 -3.07
CA ALA A 10 22.91 -0.72 -3.25
C ALA A 10 21.72 -0.44 -4.19
N GLN A 11 21.12 -1.48 -4.76
CA GLN A 11 19.97 -1.34 -5.66
C GLN A 11 18.76 -0.75 -4.94
N GLN A 12 17.95 -0.02 -5.69
CA GLN A 12 16.75 0.65 -5.16
C GLN A 12 15.56 -0.31 -5.18
N ILE A 13 14.93 -0.48 -4.02
CA ILE A 13 13.63 -1.11 -3.92
C ILE A 13 12.60 -0.12 -4.42
N LYS A 14 11.72 -0.56 -5.30
CA LYS A 14 10.66 0.24 -5.90
C LYS A 14 9.30 -0.29 -5.48
N LEU A 15 8.35 0.61 -5.29
CA LEU A 15 6.96 0.31 -4.98
C LEU A 15 6.05 0.93 -6.03
N ALA A 16 5.04 0.18 -6.44
CA ALA A 16 3.86 0.71 -7.11
C ALA A 16 2.61 0.21 -6.39
N VAL A 17 1.56 1.03 -6.38
CA VAL A 17 0.26 0.70 -5.81
C VAL A 17 -0.82 1.08 -6.81
N ASP A 18 -1.74 0.15 -7.08
CA ASP A 18 -2.90 0.35 -7.92
C ASP A 18 -4.15 0.01 -7.09
N ILE A 19 -5.09 0.96 -7.04
CA ILE A 19 -6.36 0.86 -6.33
C ILE A 19 -7.49 1.01 -7.33
N SER A 20 -8.15 -0.10 -7.63
CA SER A 20 -9.35 -0.11 -8.47
C SER A 20 -10.59 0.18 -7.62
N THR A 21 -11.24 1.32 -7.85
CA THR A 21 -12.50 1.70 -7.21
C THR A 21 -13.29 2.68 -8.07
N ASN A 22 -14.62 2.70 -7.91
CA ASN A 22 -15.47 3.74 -8.47
C ASN A 22 -15.63 4.95 -7.51
N GLY A 23 -14.97 4.92 -6.36
CA GLY A 23 -14.91 5.99 -5.38
C GLY A 23 -13.69 6.91 -5.53
N PHE A 24 -13.43 7.71 -4.50
CA PHE A 24 -12.14 8.38 -4.35
C PHE A 24 -11.21 7.52 -3.50
N ALA A 25 -9.95 7.46 -3.89
CA ALA A 25 -8.92 6.77 -3.13
C ALA A 25 -7.74 7.72 -2.84
N TRP A 26 -7.17 7.58 -1.65
CA TRP A 26 -5.97 8.29 -1.21
C TRP A 26 -5.03 7.28 -0.58
N THR A 27 -3.87 7.07 -1.20
CA THR A 27 -2.86 6.13 -0.69
C THR A 27 -1.64 6.88 -0.15
N ARG A 28 -1.09 6.39 0.97
CA ARG A 28 0.19 6.83 1.51
C ARG A 28 1.05 5.65 1.92
N CYS A 29 2.36 5.81 1.77
CA CYS A 29 3.33 4.81 2.20
C CYS A 29 4.41 5.39 3.12
N PHE A 30 4.87 4.59 4.05
CA PHE A 30 6.01 4.89 4.90
C PHE A 30 6.74 3.59 5.25
N THR A 31 8.03 3.70 5.54
CA THR A 31 8.80 2.58 6.06
C THR A 31 8.83 2.61 7.59
N ILE A 32 8.89 1.44 8.21
CA ILE A 32 9.16 1.29 9.63
C ILE A 32 10.47 0.52 9.75
N ALA A 33 11.50 1.19 10.27
CA ALA A 33 12.80 0.58 10.51
C ALA A 33 12.74 -0.44 11.67
N PRO A 34 13.73 -1.35 11.82
CA PRO A 34 13.73 -2.36 12.88
C PRO A 34 13.66 -1.80 14.31
N ASP A 35 14.10 -0.56 14.51
CA ASP A 35 14.02 0.21 15.77
C ASP A 35 12.68 0.95 15.96
N ASN A 36 11.69 0.65 15.10
CA ASN A 36 10.34 1.20 15.10
C ASN A 36 10.25 2.69 14.72
N ILE A 37 11.32 3.27 14.14
CA ILE A 37 11.26 4.61 13.57
C ILE A 37 10.45 4.58 12.27
N LYS A 38 9.48 5.49 12.15
CA LYS A 38 8.66 5.66 10.95
C LYS A 38 9.29 6.72 10.06
N LEU A 39 9.58 6.35 8.81
CA LEU A 39 10.18 7.24 7.83
C LEU A 39 9.21 7.42 6.64
N PRO A 40 8.81 8.65 6.31
CA PRO A 40 7.97 8.88 5.13
C PRO A 40 8.77 8.54 3.87
N ILE A 41 8.08 7.99 2.86
CA ILE A 41 8.63 7.88 1.51
C ILE A 41 8.19 9.14 0.77
N PRO A 42 9.09 10.09 0.43
CA PRO A 42 8.71 11.43 -0.02
C PRO A 42 7.73 11.44 -1.20
N ASP A 43 7.96 10.60 -2.20
CA ASP A 43 7.12 10.50 -3.40
C ASP A 43 5.77 9.80 -3.13
N ALA A 44 5.64 9.13 -1.97
CA ALA A 44 4.42 8.45 -1.53
C ALA A 44 3.49 9.31 -0.65
N VAL A 45 3.89 10.56 -0.37
CA VAL A 45 3.18 11.45 0.56
C VAL A 45 2.82 12.80 -0.05
N SER A 46 3.35 13.17 -1.22
CA SER A 46 3.14 14.49 -1.84
C SER A 46 1.85 14.61 -2.64
N ASP A 47 1.42 13.55 -3.33
CA ASP A 47 0.20 13.54 -4.14
C ASP A 47 -0.64 12.32 -3.78
N ALA A 48 -1.67 12.51 -2.97
CA ALA A 48 -2.52 11.41 -2.49
C ALA A 48 -3.55 11.00 -3.56
N SER A 49 -3.11 10.56 -4.73
CA SER A 49 -3.96 9.76 -5.61
C SER A 49 -4.24 8.39 -4.99
N GLY A 50 -5.26 7.70 -5.50
CA GLY A 50 -5.51 6.30 -5.14
C GLY A 50 -4.32 5.41 -5.47
N ASP A 51 -3.69 5.71 -6.59
CA ASP A 51 -2.53 4.99 -7.10
C ASP A 51 -1.23 5.67 -6.71
N ILE A 52 -0.18 4.87 -6.66
CA ILE A 52 1.20 5.31 -6.54
C ILE A 52 1.96 4.73 -7.73
N ASN A 53 2.39 5.61 -8.63
CA ASN A 53 3.28 5.25 -9.72
C ASN A 53 4.57 4.62 -9.19
N THR A 54 5.23 3.81 -10.01
CA THR A 54 6.47 3.15 -9.60
C THR A 54 7.50 4.18 -9.14
N MET A 55 7.84 4.14 -7.86
CA MET A 55 8.76 5.08 -7.19
C MET A 55 9.78 4.33 -6.34
N ALA A 56 10.90 4.98 -6.03
CA ALA A 56 11.89 4.41 -5.14
C ALA A 56 11.46 4.52 -3.67
N VAL A 57 11.57 3.40 -2.94
CA VAL A 57 11.36 3.34 -1.48
C VAL A 57 12.67 3.62 -0.75
N GLY A 58 13.78 3.12 -1.30
CA GLY A 58 15.12 3.25 -0.71
C GLY A 58 16.04 2.12 -1.16
N SER A 59 17.30 2.15 -0.73
CA SER A 59 18.26 1.09 -1.07
C SER A 59 17.98 -0.18 -0.27
N ALA A 60 18.18 -1.34 -0.90
CA ALA A 60 17.96 -2.66 -0.29
C ALA A 60 18.72 -2.81 1.03
N LYS A 61 20.01 -2.46 1.05
CA LYS A 61 20.85 -2.49 2.25
C LYS A 61 20.27 -1.71 3.44
N ASN A 62 19.67 -0.54 3.20
CA ASN A 62 19.15 0.30 4.28
C ASN A 62 17.76 -0.15 4.74
N LEU A 63 17.04 -0.87 3.89
CA LEU A 63 15.68 -1.33 4.14
C LEU A 63 15.63 -2.74 4.73
N GLN A 64 16.76 -3.45 4.82
CA GLN A 64 16.81 -4.80 5.34
C GLN A 64 16.24 -4.88 6.77
N GLY A 65 15.30 -5.79 6.99
CA GLY A 65 14.58 -5.96 8.26
C GLY A 65 13.50 -4.91 8.53
N SER A 66 13.32 -3.93 7.65
CA SER A 66 12.27 -2.91 7.76
C SER A 66 10.94 -3.41 7.24
N PHE A 67 9.88 -2.62 7.44
CA PHE A 67 8.55 -2.86 6.90
C PHE A 67 8.17 -1.72 5.96
N VAL A 68 7.46 -2.03 4.88
CA VAL A 68 6.73 -1.06 4.08
C VAL A 68 5.28 -1.13 4.50
N HIS A 69 4.77 -0.01 5.02
CA HIS A 69 3.36 0.14 5.37
C HIS A 69 2.68 1.01 4.32
N ILE A 70 1.56 0.50 3.82
CA ILE A 70 0.73 1.12 2.78
C ILE A 70 -0.67 1.27 3.38
N VAL A 71 -1.17 2.49 3.36
CA VAL A 71 -2.51 2.82 3.88
C VAL A 71 -3.28 3.54 2.79
N THR A 72 -4.42 2.97 2.42
CA THR A 72 -5.36 3.57 1.48
C THR A 72 -6.66 3.89 2.18
N LYS A 73 -7.13 5.12 2.02
CA LYS A 73 -8.52 5.51 2.35
C LYS A 73 -9.32 5.50 1.06
N VAL A 74 -10.47 4.83 1.05
CA VAL A 74 -11.45 4.91 -0.04
C VAL A 74 -12.73 5.54 0.48
N GLU A 75 -13.29 6.48 -0.28
CA GLU A 75 -14.60 7.06 -0.04
C GLU A 75 -15.57 6.70 -1.17
N LEU A 76 -16.70 6.10 -0.80
CA LEU A 76 -17.82 5.78 -1.70
C LEU A 76 -18.96 6.77 -1.40
N PHE A 77 -19.52 7.39 -2.44
CA PHE A 77 -20.39 8.57 -2.31
C PHE A 77 -21.84 8.35 -2.79
N TRP A 78 -22.24 7.11 -3.07
CA TRP A 78 -23.64 6.79 -3.39
C TRP A 78 -24.54 7.02 -2.17
N ASP A 79 -25.80 7.42 -2.41
CA ASP A 79 -26.75 7.75 -1.34
C ASP A 79 -27.21 6.52 -0.55
N ASP A 80 -27.42 5.39 -1.21
CA ASP A 80 -27.96 4.18 -0.60
C ASP A 80 -26.86 3.17 -0.18
N ILE A 81 -27.11 2.46 0.92
CA ILE A 81 -26.15 1.53 1.51
C ILE A 81 -25.93 0.27 0.66
N ASP A 82 -26.94 -0.17 -0.09
CA ASP A 82 -26.88 -1.40 -0.88
C ASP A 82 -25.93 -1.22 -2.08
N THR A 83 -26.00 -0.08 -2.75
CA THR A 83 -25.06 0.30 -3.80
C THR A 83 -23.65 0.43 -3.24
N ARG A 84 -23.45 1.14 -2.10
CA ARG A 84 -22.11 1.23 -1.48
C ARG A 84 -21.54 -0.14 -1.11
N LYS A 85 -22.38 -1.07 -0.65
CA LYS A 85 -21.98 -2.46 -0.36
C LYS A 85 -21.56 -3.24 -1.61
N ILE A 86 -22.28 -3.05 -2.73
CA ILE A 86 -21.91 -3.65 -4.01
C ILE A 86 -20.57 -3.08 -4.49
N GLU A 87 -20.40 -1.76 -4.45
CA GLU A 87 -19.17 -1.09 -4.88
C GLU A 87 -17.98 -1.44 -3.98
N PHE A 88 -18.20 -1.57 -2.66
CA PHE A 88 -17.20 -2.09 -1.74
C PHE A 88 -16.65 -3.46 -2.16
N GLY A 89 -17.51 -4.36 -2.63
CA GLY A 89 -17.11 -5.68 -3.12
C GLY A 89 -16.30 -5.65 -4.43
N LYS A 90 -16.25 -4.51 -5.13
CA LYS A 90 -15.48 -4.31 -6.35
C LYS A 90 -14.12 -3.66 -6.10
N ILE A 91 -13.84 -3.20 -4.88
CA ILE A 91 -12.55 -2.59 -4.55
C ILE A 91 -11.45 -3.63 -4.75
N GLY A 92 -10.52 -3.33 -5.65
CA GLY A 92 -9.35 -4.14 -5.93
C GLY A 92 -8.08 -3.42 -5.50
N THR A 93 -7.08 -4.16 -5.03
CA THR A 93 -5.76 -3.62 -4.73
C THR A 93 -4.67 -4.48 -5.34
N HIS A 94 -3.65 -3.82 -5.87
CA HIS A 94 -2.45 -4.46 -6.39
C HIS A 94 -1.22 -3.67 -5.93
N TYR A 95 -0.29 -4.37 -5.31
CA TYR A 95 0.96 -3.82 -4.81
C TYR A 95 2.11 -4.53 -5.51
N THR A 96 3.03 -3.77 -6.08
CA THR A 96 4.23 -4.32 -6.71
C THR A 96 5.47 -3.83 -5.98
N LEU A 97 6.33 -4.77 -5.57
CA LEU A 97 7.71 -4.47 -5.19
C LEU A 97 8.68 -5.00 -6.23
N ASP A 98 9.71 -4.22 -6.54
CA ASP A 98 10.75 -4.57 -7.50
C ASP A 98 12.13 -4.07 -7.05
N GLY A 99 13.19 -4.61 -7.65
CA GLY A 99 14.58 -4.24 -7.39
C GLY A 99 15.25 -5.02 -6.26
N GLY A 100 14.53 -5.89 -5.56
CA GLY A 100 15.09 -6.84 -4.60
C GLY A 100 15.63 -8.11 -5.26
N THR A 101 16.13 -9.04 -4.45
CA THR A 101 16.61 -10.35 -4.93
C THR A 101 15.48 -11.25 -5.43
N ASP A 102 14.26 -11.04 -4.93
CA ASP A 102 13.04 -11.70 -5.44
C ASP A 102 12.68 -11.22 -6.87
N GLY A 103 13.32 -10.17 -7.39
CA GLY A 103 12.88 -9.48 -8.60
C GLY A 103 11.52 -8.80 -8.41
N ARG A 104 10.75 -8.64 -9.48
CA ARG A 104 9.40 -8.09 -9.39
C ARG A 104 8.46 -9.08 -8.71
N LYS A 105 7.78 -8.64 -7.64
CA LYS A 105 6.78 -9.42 -6.91
C LYS A 105 5.51 -8.61 -6.71
N GLU A 106 4.39 -9.30 -6.80
CA GLU A 106 3.06 -8.71 -6.75
C GLU A 106 2.27 -9.26 -5.57
N PHE A 107 1.45 -8.40 -4.97
CA PHE A 107 0.59 -8.74 -3.85
C PHE A 107 -0.80 -8.14 -4.09
N THR A 108 -1.84 -8.93 -3.89
CA THR A 108 -3.24 -8.52 -4.14
C THR A 108 -4.12 -8.59 -2.89
N THR A 109 -3.58 -9.15 -1.80
CA THR A 109 -4.34 -9.36 -0.56
C THR A 109 -3.80 -8.42 0.52
N PRO A 110 -4.55 -7.37 0.89
CA PRO A 110 -4.18 -6.52 2.02
C PRO A 110 -4.28 -7.29 3.33
N ASP A 111 -3.60 -6.81 4.38
CA ASP A 111 -3.71 -7.42 5.71
C ASP A 111 -5.08 -7.14 6.34
N GLN A 112 -5.63 -5.94 6.10
CA GLN A 112 -6.93 -5.53 6.65
C GLN A 112 -7.69 -4.63 5.67
N THR A 113 -9.01 -4.81 5.66
CA THR A 113 -9.98 -3.91 5.03
C THR A 113 -11.05 -3.58 6.06
N LEU A 114 -11.20 -2.30 6.40
CA LEU A 114 -12.07 -1.81 7.47
C LEU A 114 -13.14 -0.88 6.90
N ASN A 115 -14.41 -1.26 7.05
CA ASN A 115 -15.54 -0.35 6.85
C ASN A 115 -15.74 0.46 8.14
N ALA A 116 -15.24 1.70 8.16
CA ALA A 116 -15.03 2.47 9.39
C ALA A 116 -16.31 2.69 10.20
N ASN A 117 -17.44 2.93 9.53
CA ASN A 117 -18.71 3.24 10.16
C ASN A 117 -19.77 2.13 9.98
N GLY A 118 -19.41 1.03 9.32
CA GLY A 118 -20.36 -0.05 8.97
C GLY A 118 -21.32 0.30 7.81
N ASP A 119 -21.20 1.49 7.23
CA ASP A 119 -22.09 2.01 6.18
C ASP A 119 -21.47 2.01 4.77
N PHE A 120 -20.22 1.54 4.66
CA PHE A 120 -19.42 1.48 3.43
C PHE A 120 -19.08 2.84 2.82
N THR A 121 -19.24 3.93 3.56
CA THR A 121 -18.88 5.28 3.09
C THR A 121 -17.37 5.49 3.14
N THR A 122 -16.72 5.05 4.21
CA THR A 122 -15.27 5.18 4.40
C THR A 122 -14.66 3.82 4.65
N ILE A 123 -13.68 3.48 3.81
CA ILE A 123 -12.96 2.22 3.87
C ILE A 123 -11.47 2.50 4.06
N TYR A 124 -10.85 1.80 5.02
CA TYR A 124 -9.40 1.78 5.16
C TYR A 124 -8.86 0.44 4.72
N ILE A 125 -7.86 0.45 3.86
CA ILE A 125 -7.14 -0.73 3.40
C ILE A 125 -5.71 -0.60 3.89
N LEU A 126 -5.24 -1.61 4.60
CA LEU A 126 -3.91 -1.65 5.19
C LEU A 126 -3.14 -2.84 4.65
N MET A 127 -1.92 -2.57 4.20
CA MET A 127 -1.01 -3.58 3.70
C MET A 127 0.39 -3.35 4.29
N THR A 128 0.97 -4.43 4.80
CA THR A 128 2.32 -4.46 5.35
C THR A 128 3.15 -5.51 4.64
N VAL A 129 4.30 -5.09 4.13
CA VAL A 129 5.31 -5.99 3.58
C VAL A 129 6.58 -5.89 4.43
N LYS A 130 7.02 -7.02 4.96
CA LYS A 130 8.34 -7.13 5.58
C LYS A 130 9.41 -7.25 4.49
N LEU A 131 10.48 -6.47 4.63
CA LEU A 131 11.64 -6.51 3.74
C LEU A 131 12.73 -7.37 4.40
N ASP A 132 12.99 -8.54 3.83
CA ASP A 132 13.99 -9.51 4.32
C ASP A 132 15.38 -9.32 3.65
#